data_AF-A0AAU6Z5W4-F1
#
_entry.id   AF-A0AAU6Z5W4-F1
#
_cell.length_a   1.000
_cell.length_b   1.000
_cell.length_c   1.000
_cell.angle_alpha   90.00
_cell.angle_beta   90.00
_cell.angle_gamma   90.00
#
_symmetry.space_group_name_H-M   'P 1'
#
loop_
_entity.id
_entity.type
_entity.pdbx_description
1 polymer ?
#
loop_
_entity_poly.entity_id
_entity_poly.type
_entity_poly.pdbx_seq_one_letter_code
_entity_poly.pdbx_strand_id
1 'polypeptide(L)'
;MAGNFYGADIAQLRRLAKDLAGGANRLTALGQQLGSAISSSPWKGHDGDHFRSDWTSSHLVALKCAAAGMETASKALLKNADEQDKASGSSGSGGQASGGQSAPGNGTAQDLTDKLNGMTADERRAYLNSDEFKKRALEDPEAAKAAMDAAADSGLIEKKSPEYADFLSDYWDQQAMREMGINLPAWDTSKGTEYNWETIKKVYDFYGRAYLSNPDLQWAGMANMIGPSFAGGFKDMAMMRELAQQIADNPASDVPIPVLDQLEQLASMTDEEIKFYETSMLDMNKEIFLDQARQHEAYMNGGMGEINRLRDSGAIDAGTARAWAQIDSGDPAQIKEGNTSLLYREQNEIIADDYDNMRSHPGGEAVTYMVTLAGEPSIPGARSYPEVFPYTFSVESPGPESVPFTSWDNPTQFRTDFTTGFPDGNIANGDQRWALISQDTLPAYQNLQATDPERAKEIIGSDFNDRVEQYRPTNNIPDIMGRFASGFDAEVHQ
;
A
#
# COMPACT_ATOMS: atom_id res chain seq x y z
N MET A 1 -2.92 4.59 -45.20
CA MET A 1 -2.61 3.36 -44.44
C MET A 1 -1.12 3.38 -44.13
N ALA A 2 -0.74 4.07 -43.06
CA ALA A 2 0.65 4.17 -42.61
C ALA A 2 0.90 3.08 -41.58
N GLY A 3 1.96 2.29 -41.76
CA GLY A 3 2.35 1.25 -40.81
C GLY A 3 2.90 1.85 -39.52
N ASN A 4 2.40 1.38 -38.39
CA ASN A 4 2.92 1.76 -37.07
C ASN A 4 4.28 1.10 -36.86
N PHE A 5 5.34 1.91 -36.83
CA PHE A 5 6.67 1.55 -36.40
C PHE A 5 6.71 1.53 -34.86
N TYR A 6 7.07 0.40 -34.24
CA TYR A 6 7.20 0.26 -32.79
C TYR A 6 8.59 0.72 -32.34
N GLY A 7 8.67 1.91 -31.74
CA GLY A 7 9.85 2.43 -31.03
C GLY A 7 9.45 3.62 -30.14
N ALA A 8 10.20 3.89 -29.06
CA ALA A 8 9.94 5.04 -28.18
C ALA A 8 10.03 6.38 -28.95
N ASP A 9 9.25 7.39 -28.58
CA ASP A 9 9.31 8.67 -29.28
C ASP A 9 10.64 9.39 -28.95
N ILE A 10 11.56 9.45 -29.93
CA ILE A 10 12.89 10.07 -29.79
C ILE A 10 12.76 11.53 -29.33
N ALA A 11 11.73 12.26 -29.78
CA ALA A 11 11.50 13.64 -29.37
C ALA A 11 11.04 13.73 -27.92
N GLN A 12 10.24 12.77 -27.44
CA GLN A 12 9.83 12.69 -26.03
C GLN A 12 10.99 12.31 -25.12
N LEU A 13 11.85 11.36 -25.51
CA LEU A 13 13.06 11.00 -24.75
C LEU A 13 14.01 12.19 -24.62
N ARG A 14 14.26 12.93 -25.71
CA ARG A 14 15.10 14.14 -25.68
C ARG A 14 14.47 15.26 -24.85
N ARG A 15 13.14 15.38 -24.83
CA ARG A 15 12.42 16.35 -24.00
C ARG A 15 12.54 16.02 -22.51
N LEU A 16 12.26 14.77 -22.12
CA LEU A 16 12.39 14.32 -20.75
C LEU A 16 13.83 14.45 -20.22
N ALA A 17 14.83 14.11 -21.04
CA ALA A 17 16.24 14.30 -20.69
C ALA A 17 16.58 15.76 -20.40
N LYS A 18 16.03 16.70 -21.18
CA LYS A 18 16.19 18.14 -20.96
C LYS A 18 15.52 18.60 -19.68
N ASP A 19 14.34 18.09 -19.37
CA ASP A 19 13.60 18.43 -18.15
C ASP A 19 14.34 17.95 -16.90
N LEU A 20 14.89 16.72 -16.92
CA LEU A 20 15.72 16.19 -15.83
C LEU A 20 17.03 16.97 -15.64
N ALA A 21 17.72 17.34 -16.73
CA ALA A 21 18.90 18.18 -16.64
C ALA A 21 18.57 19.60 -16.10
N GLY A 22 17.41 20.14 -16.48
CA GLY A 22 16.90 21.40 -15.93
C GLY A 22 16.63 21.30 -14.42
N GLY A 23 16.02 20.20 -13.98
CA GLY A 23 15.77 19.92 -12.56
C GLY A 23 17.04 19.78 -11.74
N ALA A 24 18.04 19.05 -12.24
CA ALA A 24 19.34 18.88 -11.58
C ALA A 24 20.06 20.23 -11.36
N ASN A 25 20.05 21.09 -12.38
CA ASN A 25 20.61 22.44 -12.29
C ASN A 25 19.86 23.30 -11.26
N ARG A 26 18.53 23.20 -11.20
CA ARG A 26 17.70 23.93 -10.24
C ARG A 26 17.96 23.47 -8.81
N LEU A 27 18.05 22.17 -8.55
CA LEU A 27 18.41 21.62 -7.24
C LEU A 27 19.80 22.08 -6.79
N THR A 28 20.77 22.07 -7.70
CA THR A 28 22.12 22.55 -7.42
C THR A 28 22.13 24.04 -7.06
N ALA A 29 21.41 24.86 -7.81
CA ALA A 29 21.30 26.30 -7.53
C ALA A 29 20.58 26.58 -6.20
N LEU A 30 19.50 25.86 -5.89
CA LEU A 30 18.80 25.97 -4.62
C LEU A 30 19.68 25.56 -3.44
N GLY A 31 20.43 24.46 -3.56
CA GLY A 31 21.40 24.05 -2.53
C GLY A 31 22.48 25.10 -2.26
N GLN A 32 22.97 25.78 -3.30
CA GLN A 32 23.93 26.88 -3.15
C GLN A 32 23.30 28.13 -2.50
N GLN A 33 22.08 28.48 -2.90
CA GLN A 33 21.35 29.63 -2.35
C GLN A 33 21.03 29.42 -0.86
N LEU A 34 20.49 28.24 -0.51
CA LEU A 34 20.21 27.86 0.87
C LEU A 34 21.49 27.79 1.70
N GLY A 35 22.55 27.18 1.17
CA GLY A 35 23.84 27.14 1.87
C GLY A 35 24.40 28.53 2.17
N SER A 36 24.25 29.47 1.25
CA SER A 36 24.68 30.86 1.46
C SER A 36 23.80 31.58 2.50
N ALA A 37 22.48 31.37 2.47
CA ALA A 37 21.55 31.95 3.44
C ALA A 37 21.78 31.40 4.85
N ILE A 38 22.00 30.09 4.98
CA ILE A 38 22.26 29.41 6.24
C ILE A 38 23.60 29.83 6.83
N SER A 39 24.64 29.95 5.99
CA SER A 39 25.98 30.39 6.43
C SER A 39 26.02 31.86 6.86
N SER A 40 25.18 32.71 6.27
CA SER A 40 25.10 34.15 6.60
C SER A 40 24.09 34.49 7.70
N SER A 41 23.36 33.48 8.22
CA SER A 41 22.36 33.68 9.26
C SER A 41 22.97 34.17 10.59
N PRO A 42 22.42 35.22 11.23
CA PRO A 42 22.88 35.75 12.51
C PRO A 42 22.50 34.88 13.71
N TRP A 43 21.83 33.74 13.50
CA TRP A 43 21.38 32.83 14.56
C TRP A 43 22.57 32.21 15.32
N LYS A 44 22.86 32.68 16.53
CA LYS A 44 23.95 32.16 17.37
C LYS A 44 23.42 31.24 18.45
N GLY A 45 24.23 30.25 18.84
CA GLY A 45 23.91 29.27 19.87
C GLY A 45 24.10 27.84 19.38
N HIS A 46 23.99 26.88 20.30
CA HIS A 46 24.23 25.47 20.04
C HIS A 46 23.37 24.92 18.89
N ASP A 47 22.08 25.24 18.87
CA ASP A 47 21.14 24.76 17.85
C ASP A 47 21.46 25.31 16.45
N GLY A 48 21.93 26.56 16.36
CA GLY A 48 22.37 27.14 15.10
C GLY A 48 23.64 26.47 14.56
N ASP A 49 24.57 26.12 15.45
CA ASP A 49 25.80 25.40 15.07
C ASP A 49 25.49 23.95 14.66
N HIS A 50 24.55 23.29 15.36
CA HIS A 50 24.04 21.97 15.01
C HIS A 50 23.37 21.97 13.63
N PHE A 51 22.44 22.90 13.38
CA PHE A 51 21.75 22.98 12.09
C PHE A 51 22.71 23.27 10.92
N ARG A 52 23.73 24.13 11.11
CA ARG A 52 24.75 24.34 10.07
C ARG A 52 25.58 23.08 9.81
N SER A 53 25.91 22.33 10.85
CA SER A 53 26.58 21.04 10.74
C SER A 53 25.73 20.05 9.94
N ASP A 54 24.47 19.84 10.33
CA ASP A 54 23.50 18.93 9.68
C ASP A 54 23.23 19.32 8.23
N TRP A 55 23.11 20.62 7.96
CA TRP A 55 22.97 21.13 6.60
C TRP A 55 24.15 20.70 5.71
N THR A 56 25.39 20.84 6.21
CA THR A 56 26.58 20.47 5.43
C THR A 56 26.82 18.97 5.34
N SER A 57 26.52 18.20 6.39
CA SER A 57 26.82 16.77 6.47
C SER A 57 25.75 15.90 5.82
N SER A 58 24.48 16.30 5.87
CA SER A 58 23.34 15.48 5.45
C SER A 58 22.56 16.14 4.31
N HIS A 59 21.95 17.30 4.54
CA HIS A 59 21.00 17.89 3.58
C HIS A 59 21.65 18.29 2.26
N LEU A 60 22.84 18.92 2.30
CA LEU A 60 23.58 19.30 1.11
C LEU A 60 24.09 18.07 0.34
N VAL A 61 24.42 16.98 1.05
CA VAL A 61 24.83 15.71 0.43
C VAL A 61 23.64 15.07 -0.29
N ALA A 62 22.47 15.02 0.35
CA ALA A 62 21.25 14.49 -0.26
C ALA A 62 20.84 15.25 -1.53
N LEU A 63 20.87 16.59 -1.50
CA LEU A 63 20.58 17.43 -2.67
C LEU A 63 21.56 17.17 -3.83
N LYS A 64 22.85 16.98 -3.53
CA LYS A 64 23.86 16.64 -4.54
C LYS A 64 23.66 15.24 -5.11
N CYS A 65 23.31 14.25 -4.28
CA CYS A 65 22.99 12.90 -4.73
C CYS A 65 21.76 12.88 -5.64
N ALA A 66 20.70 13.61 -5.30
CA ALA A 66 19.50 13.73 -6.12
C ALA A 66 19.82 14.39 -7.48
N ALA A 67 20.56 15.51 -7.48
CA ALA A 67 20.99 16.17 -8.71
C ALA A 67 21.85 15.25 -9.61
N ALA A 68 22.79 14.49 -9.02
CA ALA A 68 23.62 13.52 -9.74
C ALA A 68 22.81 12.34 -10.32
N GLY A 69 21.77 11.88 -9.60
CA GLY A 69 20.82 10.88 -10.10
C GLY A 69 20.05 11.39 -11.32
N MET A 70 19.54 12.62 -11.26
CA MET A 70 18.83 13.26 -12.38
C MET A 70 19.73 13.48 -13.60
N GLU A 71 21.00 13.86 -13.40
CA GLU A 71 21.97 13.95 -14.51
C GLU A 71 22.28 12.58 -15.13
N THR A 72 22.41 11.55 -14.32
CA THR A 72 22.63 10.16 -14.79
C THR A 72 21.44 9.68 -15.63
N ALA A 73 20.21 9.90 -15.14
CA ALA A 73 18.98 9.57 -15.87
C ALA A 73 18.85 10.37 -17.18
N SER A 74 19.17 11.67 -17.17
CA SER A 74 19.21 12.51 -18.38
C SER A 74 20.17 11.94 -19.45
N LYS A 75 21.39 11.57 -19.05
CA LYS A 75 22.40 10.98 -19.94
C LYS A 75 21.94 9.63 -20.51
N ALA A 76 21.29 8.80 -19.69
CA ALA A 76 20.73 7.53 -20.15
C ALA A 76 19.61 7.73 -21.19
N LEU A 77 18.70 8.68 -20.97
CA LEU A 77 17.64 9.00 -21.93
C LEU A 77 18.18 9.53 -23.27
N LEU A 78 19.21 10.37 -23.25
CA LEU A 78 19.87 10.83 -24.48
C LEU A 78 20.55 9.68 -25.23
N LYS A 79 21.22 8.79 -24.50
CA LYS A 79 21.84 7.58 -25.08
C LYS A 79 20.78 6.69 -25.75
N ASN A 80 19.67 6.43 -25.07
CA ASN A 80 18.56 5.63 -25.61
C ASN A 80 17.96 6.29 -26.87
N ALA A 81 17.80 7.62 -26.85
CA ALA A 81 17.31 8.37 -28.01
C ALA A 81 18.26 8.24 -29.23
N ASP A 82 19.57 8.30 -29.02
CA ASP A 82 20.57 8.18 -30.08
C ASP A 82 20.73 6.73 -30.61
N GLU A 83 20.58 5.73 -29.75
CA GLU A 83 20.55 4.32 -30.14
C GLU A 83 19.33 4.03 -31.01
N GLN A 84 18.18 4.62 -30.67
CA GLN A 84 16.96 4.45 -31.44
C GLN A 84 16.99 5.18 -32.79
N ASP A 85 17.59 6.36 -32.86
CA ASP A 85 17.83 7.11 -34.10
C ASP A 85 18.70 6.28 -35.08
N LYS A 86 19.75 5.63 -34.55
CA LYS A 86 20.62 4.72 -35.32
C LYS A 86 19.90 3.45 -35.79
N ALA A 87 19.11 2.82 -34.92
CA ALA A 87 18.34 1.61 -35.25
C ALA A 87 17.27 1.88 -36.32
N SER A 88 16.66 3.07 -36.29
CA SER A 88 15.66 3.50 -37.28
C SER A 88 16.31 3.88 -38.63
N GLY A 89 17.58 4.28 -38.63
CA GLY A 89 18.37 4.59 -39.82
C GLY A 89 18.87 3.37 -40.63
N SER A 90 18.86 2.16 -40.05
CA SER A 90 19.24 0.91 -40.74
C SER A 90 18.02 0.15 -41.24
N SER A 91 17.27 0.72 -42.18
CA SER A 91 16.19 0.01 -42.88
C SER A 91 16.66 -0.40 -44.29
N GLY A 92 17.05 -1.67 -44.46
CA GLY A 92 17.40 -2.23 -45.77
C GLY A 92 17.29 -3.74 -45.84
N SER A 93 16.41 -4.20 -46.74
CA SER A 93 16.32 -5.55 -47.35
C SER A 93 15.51 -6.65 -46.64
N GLY A 94 14.21 -6.69 -46.96
CA GLY A 94 13.55 -7.77 -47.73
C GLY A 94 13.76 -9.24 -47.36
N GLY A 95 12.65 -9.92 -47.02
CA GLY A 95 12.53 -11.38 -47.04
C GLY A 95 11.07 -11.81 -46.86
N GLN A 96 10.48 -12.36 -47.92
CA GLN A 96 9.10 -12.82 -48.01
C GLN A 96 9.05 -14.35 -47.86
N ALA A 97 8.18 -14.88 -46.99
CA ALA A 97 7.71 -16.29 -46.98
C ALA A 97 6.43 -16.35 -46.12
N SER A 98 5.25 -16.45 -46.72
CA SER A 98 4.50 -17.68 -47.02
C SER A 98 3.93 -18.38 -45.78
N GLY A 99 2.60 -18.36 -45.66
CA GLY A 99 1.85 -18.82 -44.52
C GLY A 99 1.83 -20.34 -44.30
N GLY A 100 1.54 -20.68 -43.05
CA GLY A 100 1.14 -22.00 -42.58
C GLY A 100 0.47 -21.83 -41.22
N GLN A 101 -0.86 -21.95 -41.18
CA GLN A 101 -1.61 -22.06 -39.92
C GLN A 101 -1.18 -23.33 -39.20
N SER A 102 -0.69 -23.18 -37.98
CA SER A 102 -0.49 -24.26 -37.00
C SER A 102 -0.71 -23.67 -35.61
N ALA A 103 -1.29 -24.46 -34.72
CA ALA A 103 -1.88 -24.04 -33.45
C ALA A 103 -0.99 -23.12 -32.59
N PRO A 104 -1.54 -22.07 -31.96
CA PRO A 104 -0.77 -21.17 -31.09
C PRO A 104 -0.51 -21.88 -29.75
N GLY A 105 0.75 -21.95 -29.31
CA GLY A 105 1.12 -22.42 -27.97
C GLY A 105 2.42 -23.22 -27.93
N ASN A 106 2.50 -24.35 -28.63
CA ASN A 106 3.65 -25.25 -28.47
C ASN A 106 4.90 -24.83 -29.25
N GLY A 107 4.77 -24.12 -30.37
CA GLY A 107 5.92 -23.69 -31.17
C GLY A 107 6.72 -22.57 -30.50
N THR A 108 6.05 -21.57 -29.94
CA THR A 108 6.67 -20.38 -29.37
C THR A 108 7.37 -20.65 -28.04
N ALA A 109 6.82 -21.56 -27.22
CA ALA A 109 7.43 -22.04 -25.99
C ALA A 109 8.67 -22.89 -26.29
N GLN A 110 8.56 -23.84 -27.23
CA GLN A 110 9.70 -24.67 -27.64
C GLN A 110 10.84 -23.82 -28.22
N ASP A 111 10.53 -22.81 -29.04
CA ASP A 111 11.54 -21.89 -29.58
C ASP A 111 12.29 -21.13 -28.47
N LEU A 112 11.59 -20.75 -27.39
CA LEU A 112 12.23 -20.09 -26.25
C LEU A 112 13.09 -21.09 -25.47
N THR A 113 12.58 -22.29 -25.22
CA THR A 113 13.34 -23.37 -24.58
C THR A 113 14.62 -23.70 -25.37
N ASP A 114 14.53 -23.82 -26.68
CA ASP A 114 15.68 -24.10 -27.56
C ASP A 114 16.70 -22.95 -27.52
N LYS A 115 16.21 -21.70 -27.54
CA LYS A 115 17.05 -20.51 -27.37
C LYS A 115 17.81 -20.52 -26.04
N LEU A 116 17.14 -20.81 -24.92
CA LEU A 116 17.76 -20.87 -23.60
C LEU A 116 18.77 -22.02 -23.46
N ASN A 117 18.50 -23.17 -24.11
CA ASN A 117 19.42 -24.32 -24.14
C ASN A 117 20.68 -24.02 -24.97
N GLY A 118 20.57 -23.22 -26.02
CA GLY A 118 21.70 -22.81 -26.85
C GLY A 118 22.64 -21.79 -26.19
N MET A 119 22.22 -21.16 -25.08
CA MET A 119 23.01 -20.17 -24.34
C MET A 119 23.88 -20.81 -23.27
N THR A 120 25.06 -20.22 -23.04
CA THR A 120 25.81 -20.44 -21.79
C THR A 120 25.03 -19.88 -20.59
N ALA A 121 25.44 -20.25 -19.37
CA ALA A 121 24.77 -19.75 -18.16
C ALA A 121 24.79 -18.21 -18.05
N ASP A 122 25.91 -17.57 -18.42
CA ASP A 122 26.05 -16.12 -18.39
C ASP A 122 25.20 -15.42 -19.46
N GLU A 123 25.18 -15.94 -20.68
CA GLU A 123 24.33 -15.43 -21.75
C GLU A 123 22.85 -15.57 -21.42
N ARG A 124 22.46 -16.71 -20.82
CA ARG A 124 21.08 -16.95 -20.39
C ARG A 124 20.64 -15.94 -19.35
N ARG A 125 21.45 -15.73 -18.32
CA ARG A 125 21.19 -14.74 -17.29
C ARG A 125 21.11 -13.32 -17.85
N ALA A 126 22.00 -12.95 -18.76
CA ALA A 126 21.95 -11.64 -19.42
C ALA A 126 20.69 -11.49 -20.27
N TYR A 127 20.27 -12.54 -20.97
CA TYR A 127 19.05 -12.54 -21.78
C TYR A 127 17.78 -12.42 -20.93
N LEU A 128 17.67 -13.20 -19.85
CA LEU A 128 16.49 -13.16 -18.97
C LEU A 128 16.31 -11.80 -18.28
N ASN A 129 17.40 -11.06 -18.06
CA ASN A 129 17.37 -9.69 -17.54
C ASN A 129 17.15 -8.60 -18.62
N SER A 130 17.10 -8.97 -19.90
CA SER A 130 17.04 -8.01 -21.00
C SER A 130 15.62 -7.51 -21.29
N ASP A 131 15.51 -6.29 -21.84
CA ASP A 131 14.25 -5.76 -22.36
C ASP A 131 13.67 -6.61 -23.49
N GLU A 132 14.52 -7.35 -24.21
CA GLU A 132 14.10 -8.29 -25.25
C GLU A 132 13.26 -9.43 -24.65
N PHE A 133 13.72 -10.04 -23.56
CA PHE A 133 12.97 -11.09 -22.87
C PHE A 133 11.69 -10.53 -22.24
N LYS A 134 11.77 -9.40 -21.55
CA LYS A 134 10.59 -8.73 -20.97
C LYS A 134 9.52 -8.49 -22.02
N LYS A 135 9.89 -7.92 -23.17
CA LYS A 135 8.96 -7.69 -24.28
C LYS A 135 8.34 -9.00 -24.79
N ARG A 136 9.15 -10.05 -24.97
CA ARG A 136 8.65 -11.36 -25.41
C ARG A 136 7.66 -11.97 -24.40
N ALA A 137 7.95 -11.86 -23.11
CA ALA A 137 7.07 -12.33 -22.04
C ALA A 137 5.74 -11.56 -22.00
N LEU A 138 5.73 -10.27 -22.36
CA LEU A 138 4.50 -9.48 -22.49
C LEU A 138 3.66 -9.88 -23.72
N GLU A 139 4.32 -10.23 -24.83
CA GLU A 139 3.69 -10.59 -26.10
C GLU A 139 3.06 -11.99 -26.08
N ASP A 140 3.73 -12.97 -25.45
CA ASP A 140 3.24 -14.35 -25.32
C ASP A 140 3.52 -14.90 -23.90
N PRO A 141 2.74 -14.46 -22.90
CA PRO A 141 3.00 -14.77 -21.48
C PRO A 141 2.89 -16.26 -21.18
N GLU A 142 1.95 -16.98 -21.80
CA GLU A 142 1.76 -18.42 -21.59
C GLU A 142 2.95 -19.23 -22.13
N ALA A 143 3.43 -18.90 -23.33
CA ALA A 143 4.60 -19.56 -23.88
C ALA A 143 5.86 -19.24 -23.07
N ALA A 144 6.01 -18.00 -22.61
CA ALA A 144 7.11 -17.60 -21.74
C ALA A 144 7.06 -18.38 -20.41
N LYS A 145 5.88 -18.50 -19.79
CA LYS A 145 5.68 -19.26 -18.55
C LYS A 145 6.02 -20.72 -18.72
N ALA A 146 5.47 -21.36 -19.75
CA ALA A 146 5.75 -22.77 -20.06
C ALA A 146 7.25 -23.03 -20.26
N ALA A 147 7.94 -22.16 -21.01
CA ALA A 147 9.37 -22.30 -21.27
C ALA A 147 10.23 -22.07 -20.02
N MET A 148 9.91 -21.06 -19.22
CA MET A 148 10.63 -20.73 -17.97
C MET A 148 10.45 -21.83 -16.93
N ASP A 149 9.24 -22.35 -16.78
CA ASP A 149 8.95 -23.45 -15.87
C ASP A 149 9.69 -24.73 -16.28
N ALA A 150 9.68 -25.07 -17.57
CA ALA A 150 10.43 -26.20 -18.09
C ALA A 150 11.95 -26.03 -17.90
N ALA A 151 12.47 -24.81 -18.06
CA ALA A 151 13.87 -24.50 -17.79
C ALA A 151 14.20 -24.68 -16.31
N ALA A 152 13.33 -24.25 -15.40
CA ALA A 152 13.53 -24.42 -13.95
C ALA A 152 13.43 -25.89 -13.53
N ASP A 153 12.48 -26.65 -14.09
CA ASP A 153 12.26 -28.05 -13.73
C ASP A 153 13.32 -28.99 -14.31
N SER A 154 13.91 -28.65 -15.46
CA SER A 154 15.06 -29.37 -16.03
C SER A 154 16.40 -29.02 -15.38
N GLY A 155 16.44 -27.99 -14.53
CA GLY A 155 17.68 -27.46 -13.93
C GLY A 155 18.52 -26.63 -14.90
N LEU A 156 17.95 -26.21 -16.03
CA LEU A 156 18.59 -25.29 -16.97
C LEU A 156 18.76 -23.89 -16.36
N ILE A 157 17.80 -23.45 -15.56
CA ILE A 157 17.95 -22.30 -14.67
C ILE A 157 17.83 -22.75 -13.21
N GLU A 158 18.53 -22.05 -12.31
CA GLU A 158 18.38 -22.31 -10.89
C GLU A 158 16.98 -21.87 -10.46
N LYS A 159 16.25 -22.73 -9.74
CA LYS A 159 14.91 -22.39 -9.26
C LYS A 159 14.94 -21.10 -8.43
N LYS A 160 15.92 -20.94 -7.55
CA LYS A 160 16.08 -19.77 -6.67
C LYS A 160 16.78 -18.57 -7.33
N SER A 161 16.85 -18.51 -8.66
CA SER A 161 17.50 -17.38 -9.33
C SER A 161 16.59 -16.12 -9.23
N PRO A 162 17.17 -14.92 -9.04
CA PRO A 162 16.40 -13.68 -9.06
C PRO A 162 15.58 -13.50 -10.33
N GLU A 163 16.13 -13.90 -11.49
CA GLU A 163 15.46 -13.77 -12.78
C GLU A 163 14.18 -14.60 -12.87
N TYR A 164 14.15 -15.79 -12.27
CA TYR A 164 12.97 -16.64 -12.27
C TYR A 164 11.95 -16.18 -11.22
N ALA A 165 12.41 -15.71 -10.06
CA ALA A 165 11.56 -15.10 -9.05
C ALA A 165 10.84 -13.84 -9.59
N ASP A 166 11.59 -12.95 -10.24
CA ASP A 166 11.07 -11.73 -10.88
C ASP A 166 10.11 -12.09 -12.01
N PHE A 167 10.47 -13.07 -12.87
CA PHE A 167 9.60 -13.51 -13.96
C PHE A 167 8.26 -14.07 -13.45
N LEU A 168 8.26 -14.95 -12.43
CA LEU A 168 7.03 -15.51 -11.88
C LEU A 168 6.17 -14.43 -11.22
N SER A 169 6.82 -13.50 -10.52
CA SER A 169 6.18 -12.34 -9.91
C SER A 169 5.46 -11.49 -10.95
N ASP A 170 6.18 -11.06 -11.98
CA ASP A 170 5.65 -10.26 -13.08
C ASP A 170 4.55 -11.00 -13.86
N TYR A 171 4.71 -12.31 -14.08
CA TYR A 171 3.73 -13.11 -14.80
C TYR A 171 2.39 -13.13 -14.06
N TRP A 172 2.39 -13.49 -12.77
CA TRP A 172 1.16 -13.61 -12.00
C TRP A 172 0.50 -12.26 -11.71
N ASP A 173 1.28 -11.20 -11.48
CA ASP A 173 0.76 -9.83 -11.39
C ASP A 173 0.04 -9.44 -12.68
N GLN A 174 0.67 -9.71 -13.83
CA GLN A 174 0.07 -9.41 -15.12
C GLN A 174 -1.18 -10.22 -15.41
N GLN A 175 -1.25 -11.49 -14.99
CA GLN A 175 -2.46 -12.30 -15.17
C GLN A 175 -3.63 -11.68 -14.37
N ALA A 176 -3.42 -11.39 -13.08
CA ALA A 176 -4.43 -10.76 -12.23
C ALA A 176 -4.91 -9.41 -12.82
N MET A 177 -3.98 -8.58 -13.29
CA MET A 177 -4.31 -7.31 -13.92
C MET A 177 -5.02 -7.46 -15.27
N ARG A 178 -4.62 -8.43 -16.11
CA ARG A 178 -5.25 -8.70 -17.41
C ARG A 178 -6.68 -9.19 -17.22
N GLU A 179 -6.93 -10.09 -16.27
CA GLU A 179 -8.27 -10.57 -15.95
C GLU A 179 -9.21 -9.42 -15.58
N MET A 180 -8.71 -8.46 -14.80
CA MET A 180 -9.49 -7.31 -14.36
C MET A 180 -9.49 -6.13 -15.35
N GLY A 181 -8.70 -6.21 -16.43
CA GLY A 181 -8.50 -5.10 -17.35
C GLY A 181 -7.88 -3.87 -16.68
N ILE A 182 -6.95 -4.08 -15.75
CA ILE A 182 -6.12 -3.04 -15.11
C ILE A 182 -4.88 -2.82 -15.98
N ASN A 183 -4.58 -1.56 -16.29
CA ASN A 183 -3.42 -1.18 -17.10
C ASN A 183 -2.31 -0.63 -16.19
N LEU A 184 -1.31 -1.46 -15.85
CA LEU A 184 -0.25 -1.08 -14.92
C LEU A 184 0.51 0.20 -15.33
N PRO A 185 0.98 0.38 -16.58
CA PRO A 185 1.59 1.63 -17.03
C PRO A 185 0.74 2.90 -16.82
N ALA A 186 -0.59 2.76 -16.76
CA ALA A 186 -1.51 3.87 -16.53
C ALA A 186 -1.97 4.00 -15.06
N TRP A 187 -1.59 3.07 -14.18
CA TRP A 187 -1.95 3.10 -12.77
C TRP A 187 -1.01 4.03 -11.99
N ASP A 188 -1.29 5.33 -12.10
CA ASP A 188 -0.58 6.43 -11.43
C ASP A 188 -1.41 6.94 -10.24
N THR A 189 -1.05 6.49 -9.04
CA THR A 189 -1.66 6.84 -7.74
C THR A 189 -1.55 8.34 -7.43
N SER A 190 -0.50 9.02 -7.91
CA SER A 190 -0.29 10.46 -7.71
C SER A 190 -1.32 11.37 -8.40
N LYS A 191 -2.17 10.78 -9.24
CA LYS A 191 -3.33 11.44 -9.88
C LYS A 191 -4.56 11.52 -8.97
N GLY A 192 -4.51 10.93 -7.78
CA GLY A 192 -5.58 10.97 -6.79
C GLY A 192 -6.70 9.96 -7.04
N THR A 193 -7.67 9.96 -6.14
CA THR A 193 -8.72 8.93 -6.01
C THR A 193 -9.64 8.92 -7.22
N GLU A 194 -10.05 10.09 -7.71
CA GLU A 194 -11.02 10.17 -8.81
C GLU A 194 -10.45 9.62 -10.13
N TYR A 195 -9.16 9.86 -10.39
CA TYR A 195 -8.48 9.26 -11.54
C TYR A 195 -8.39 7.73 -11.42
N ASN A 196 -8.10 7.24 -10.21
CA ASN A 196 -7.87 5.82 -9.94
C ASN A 196 -9.16 5.04 -9.61
N TRP A 197 -10.34 5.68 -9.61
CA TRP A 197 -11.58 5.10 -9.09
C TRP A 197 -11.94 3.75 -9.73
N GLU A 198 -11.88 3.67 -11.07
CA GLU A 198 -12.16 2.43 -11.78
C GLU A 198 -11.15 1.32 -11.47
N THR A 199 -9.89 1.67 -11.22
CA THR A 199 -8.87 0.69 -10.83
C THR A 199 -9.11 0.20 -9.41
N ILE A 200 -9.43 1.09 -8.46
CA ILE A 200 -9.77 0.74 -7.08
C ILE A 200 -10.95 -0.24 -7.05
N LYS A 201 -12.02 0.05 -7.81
CA LYS A 201 -13.17 -0.85 -7.94
C LYS A 201 -12.74 -2.23 -8.44
N LYS A 202 -11.93 -2.28 -9.51
CA LYS A 202 -11.43 -3.53 -10.07
C LYS A 202 -10.58 -4.34 -9.07
N VAL A 203 -9.77 -3.68 -8.26
CA VAL A 203 -8.97 -4.33 -7.19
C VAL A 203 -9.89 -5.06 -6.21
N TYR A 204 -10.96 -4.41 -5.73
CA TYR A 204 -11.89 -5.08 -4.80
C TYR A 204 -12.78 -6.10 -5.50
N ASP A 205 -13.22 -5.85 -6.73
CA ASP A 205 -13.98 -6.81 -7.52
C ASP A 205 -13.19 -8.12 -7.74
N PHE A 206 -11.87 -8.04 -7.92
CA PHE A 206 -11.00 -9.21 -8.00
C PHE A 206 -11.11 -10.08 -6.75
N TYR A 207 -10.92 -9.50 -5.56
CA TYR A 207 -11.01 -10.23 -4.31
C TYR A 207 -12.42 -10.76 -4.02
N GLY A 208 -13.44 -10.00 -4.42
CA GLY A 208 -14.83 -10.46 -4.32
C GLY A 208 -15.08 -11.69 -5.19
N ARG A 209 -14.60 -11.70 -6.44
CA ARG A 209 -14.70 -12.86 -7.34
C ARG A 209 -13.92 -14.06 -6.83
N ALA A 210 -12.71 -13.85 -6.30
CA ALA A 210 -11.90 -14.91 -5.71
C ALA A 210 -12.64 -15.59 -4.54
N TYR A 211 -13.21 -14.82 -3.62
CA TYR A 211 -13.98 -15.38 -2.51
C TYR A 211 -15.28 -16.08 -2.96
N LEU A 212 -16.01 -15.47 -3.91
CA LEU A 212 -17.27 -16.06 -4.39
C LEU A 212 -17.06 -17.36 -5.18
N SER A 213 -15.90 -17.52 -5.82
CA SER A 213 -15.53 -18.77 -6.49
C SER A 213 -15.02 -19.83 -5.51
N ASN A 214 -14.27 -19.41 -4.48
CA ASN A 214 -13.76 -20.26 -3.42
C ASN A 214 -13.86 -19.57 -2.04
N PRO A 215 -14.88 -19.91 -1.23
CA PRO A 215 -15.07 -19.32 0.10
C PRO A 215 -13.95 -19.59 1.13
N ASP A 216 -13.04 -20.53 0.84
CA ASP A 216 -11.87 -20.78 1.70
C ASP A 216 -10.82 -19.66 1.56
N LEU A 217 -10.92 -18.80 0.54
CA LEU A 217 -10.12 -17.58 0.37
C LEU A 217 -10.64 -16.45 1.25
N GLN A 218 -10.72 -16.70 2.56
CA GLN A 218 -11.36 -15.81 3.53
C GLN A 218 -10.72 -14.43 3.61
N TRP A 219 -9.39 -14.34 3.41
CA TRP A 219 -8.66 -13.06 3.32
C TRP A 219 -9.21 -12.20 2.18
N ALA A 220 -9.42 -12.77 0.99
CA ALA A 220 -9.98 -12.04 -0.15
C ALA A 220 -11.40 -11.54 0.14
N GLY A 221 -12.22 -12.37 0.80
CA GLY A 221 -13.56 -11.95 1.21
C GLY A 221 -13.53 -10.81 2.24
N MET A 222 -12.57 -10.83 3.18
CA MET A 222 -12.40 -9.78 4.18
C MET A 222 -11.91 -8.48 3.53
N ALA A 223 -10.92 -8.57 2.63
CA ALA A 223 -10.41 -7.44 1.87
C ALA A 223 -11.52 -6.76 1.04
N ASN A 224 -12.38 -7.54 0.37
CA ASN A 224 -13.53 -6.99 -0.35
C ASN A 224 -14.56 -6.36 0.60
N MET A 225 -14.79 -6.95 1.79
CA MET A 225 -15.79 -6.44 2.73
C MET A 225 -15.34 -5.16 3.42
N ILE A 226 -14.04 -5.00 3.72
CA ILE A 226 -13.44 -3.79 4.31
C ILE A 226 -13.22 -2.69 3.26
N GLY A 227 -12.95 -3.08 2.01
CA GLY A 227 -12.62 -2.17 0.92
C GLY A 227 -13.49 -0.92 0.79
N PRO A 228 -14.83 -1.01 0.95
CA PRO A 228 -15.72 0.15 0.89
C PRO A 228 -15.39 1.27 1.88
N SER A 229 -15.09 0.94 3.15
CA SER A 229 -14.77 1.99 4.14
C SER A 229 -13.37 2.57 3.92
N PHE A 230 -12.41 1.75 3.48
CA PHE A 230 -11.08 2.24 3.10
C PHE A 230 -11.13 3.16 1.88
N ALA A 231 -11.84 2.77 0.82
CA ALA A 231 -12.04 3.59 -0.38
C ALA A 231 -12.90 4.83 -0.13
N GLY A 232 -13.85 4.76 0.81
CA GLY A 232 -14.57 5.92 1.32
C GLY A 232 -13.63 6.93 1.98
N GLY A 233 -12.69 6.44 2.78
CA GLY A 233 -11.61 7.25 3.37
C GLY A 233 -10.79 8.02 2.32
N PHE A 234 -10.46 7.39 1.19
CA PHE A 234 -9.73 8.05 0.10
C PHE A 234 -10.47 9.27 -0.45
N LYS A 235 -11.79 9.15 -0.65
CA LYS A 235 -12.65 10.23 -1.15
C LYS A 235 -12.77 11.39 -0.17
N ASP A 236 -12.70 11.09 1.12
CA ASP A 236 -13.08 12.01 2.18
C ASP A 236 -11.87 12.58 2.93
N MET A 237 -10.66 12.48 2.39
CA MET A 237 -9.46 13.03 3.04
C MET A 237 -9.53 14.55 3.30
N ALA A 238 -10.32 15.29 2.53
CA ALA A 238 -10.58 16.70 2.79
C ALA A 238 -11.44 16.97 4.04
N MET A 239 -12.27 16.01 4.45
CA MET A 239 -13.12 16.11 5.65
C MET A 239 -12.29 16.21 6.93
N MET A 240 -11.06 15.68 6.92
CA MET A 240 -10.16 15.68 8.08
C MET A 240 -9.94 17.09 8.66
N ARG A 241 -9.88 18.11 7.82
CA ARG A 241 -9.78 19.51 8.27
C ARG A 241 -11.04 19.97 9.00
N GLU A 242 -12.20 19.64 8.45
CA GLU A 242 -13.49 20.01 9.04
C GLU A 242 -13.67 19.32 10.39
N LEU A 243 -13.34 18.03 10.49
CA LEU A 243 -13.43 17.30 11.75
C LEU A 243 -12.43 17.83 12.78
N ALA A 244 -11.19 18.14 12.37
CA ALA A 244 -10.21 18.76 13.26
C ALA A 244 -10.68 20.12 13.79
N GLN A 245 -11.26 20.97 12.93
CA GLN A 245 -11.81 22.26 13.32
C GLN A 245 -12.99 22.10 14.30
N GLN A 246 -13.91 21.18 14.01
CA GLN A 246 -15.08 20.94 14.88
C GLN A 246 -14.68 20.43 16.27
N ILE A 247 -13.62 19.61 16.37
CA ILE A 247 -13.10 19.15 17.66
C ILE A 247 -12.39 20.29 18.39
N ALA A 248 -11.56 21.07 17.70
CA ALA A 248 -10.86 22.21 18.29
C ALA A 248 -11.82 23.25 18.89
N ASP A 249 -12.96 23.49 18.23
CA ASP A 249 -13.99 24.44 18.68
C ASP A 249 -14.91 23.89 19.80
N ASN A 250 -14.69 22.65 20.26
CA ASN A 250 -15.50 21.96 21.28
C ASN A 250 -14.71 21.79 22.59
N PRO A 251 -15.33 21.89 23.78
CA PRO A 251 -14.69 21.55 25.07
C PRO A 251 -14.04 20.16 25.12
N ALA A 252 -14.39 19.25 24.21
CA ALA A 252 -13.70 17.97 24.03
C ALA A 252 -12.21 18.10 23.66
N SER A 253 -11.74 19.27 23.20
CA SER A 253 -10.31 19.55 22.99
C SER A 253 -9.50 19.67 24.29
N ASP A 254 -10.16 19.90 25.44
CA ASP A 254 -9.52 20.00 26.76
C ASP A 254 -9.19 18.62 27.38
N VAL A 255 -9.54 17.51 26.70
CA VAL A 255 -9.19 16.16 27.16
C VAL A 255 -7.67 15.99 27.09
N PRO A 256 -7.01 15.36 28.09
CA PRO A 256 -5.55 15.29 28.18
C PRO A 256 -4.91 14.29 27.20
N ILE A 257 -5.22 14.41 25.90
CA ILE A 257 -4.64 13.63 24.82
C ILE A 257 -3.62 14.51 24.07
N PRO A 258 -2.32 14.20 24.12
CA PRO A 258 -1.27 15.06 23.55
C PRO A 258 -1.41 15.37 22.05
N VAL A 259 -2.08 14.49 21.29
CA VAL A 259 -2.28 14.70 19.85
C VAL A 259 -3.33 15.78 19.56
N LEU A 260 -4.23 16.09 20.51
CA LEU A 260 -5.26 17.10 20.33
C LEU A 260 -4.67 18.51 20.23
N ASP A 261 -3.52 18.75 20.87
CA ASP A 261 -2.74 19.98 20.76
C ASP A 261 -2.26 20.26 19.32
N GLN A 262 -2.26 19.25 18.45
CA GLN A 262 -1.84 19.36 17.05
C GLN A 262 -3.03 19.60 16.09
N LEU A 263 -4.28 19.58 16.58
CA LEU A 263 -5.47 19.72 15.72
C LEU A 263 -5.55 21.07 15.01
N GLU A 264 -5.08 22.16 15.61
CA GLU A 264 -5.03 23.47 14.94
C GLU A 264 -4.13 23.42 13.68
N GLN A 265 -3.02 22.66 13.75
CA GLN A 265 -2.14 22.46 12.60
C GLN A 265 -2.85 21.65 11.51
N LEU A 266 -3.61 20.61 11.90
CA LEU A 266 -4.43 19.83 10.97
C LEU A 266 -5.52 20.65 10.28
N ALA A 267 -6.25 21.46 11.05
CA ALA A 267 -7.28 22.35 10.51
C ALA A 267 -6.72 23.33 9.48
N SER A 268 -5.43 23.68 9.60
CA SER A 268 -4.71 24.57 8.68
C SER A 268 -3.95 23.87 7.54
N MET A 269 -4.04 22.53 7.42
CA MET A 269 -3.31 21.78 6.39
C MET A 269 -3.59 22.29 4.98
N THR A 270 -2.59 22.20 4.11
CA THR A 270 -2.68 22.57 2.68
C THR A 270 -3.21 21.43 1.82
N ASP A 271 -3.70 21.72 0.62
CA ASP A 271 -4.22 20.67 -0.30
C ASP A 271 -3.09 19.75 -0.76
N GLU A 272 -1.86 20.25 -0.78
CA GLU A 272 -0.67 19.46 -1.09
C GLU A 272 -0.37 18.40 -0.01
N GLU A 273 -0.55 18.76 1.27
CA GLU A 273 -0.42 17.80 2.38
C GLU A 273 -1.52 16.74 2.35
N ILE A 274 -2.77 17.13 2.09
CA ILE A 274 -3.87 16.16 1.91
C ILE A 274 -3.55 15.20 0.76
N LYS A 275 -3.04 15.74 -0.35
CA LYS A 275 -2.68 14.93 -1.52
C LYS A 275 -1.58 13.92 -1.20
N PHE A 276 -0.63 14.26 -0.31
CA PHE A 276 0.37 13.30 0.15
C PHE A 276 -0.29 12.08 0.80
N TYR A 277 -1.16 12.28 1.80
CA TYR A 277 -1.82 11.15 2.48
C TYR A 277 -2.78 10.38 1.57
N GLU A 278 -3.51 11.08 0.70
CA GLU A 278 -4.33 10.43 -0.33
C GLU A 278 -3.47 9.53 -1.23
N THR A 279 -2.33 10.04 -1.71
CA THR A 279 -1.41 9.26 -2.56
C THR A 279 -0.81 8.08 -1.80
N SER A 280 -0.39 8.27 -0.54
CA SER A 280 0.17 7.19 0.30
C SER A 280 -0.84 6.06 0.52
N MET A 281 -2.10 6.37 0.77
CA MET A 281 -3.14 5.34 0.90
C MET A 281 -3.45 4.61 -0.42
N LEU A 282 -3.38 5.32 -1.55
CA LEU A 282 -3.52 4.72 -2.88
C LEU A 282 -2.32 3.83 -3.25
N ASP A 283 -1.11 4.24 -2.87
CA ASP A 283 0.11 3.44 -3.02
C ASP A 283 0.02 2.17 -2.18
N MET A 284 -0.37 2.27 -0.91
CA MET A 284 -0.63 1.12 -0.05
C MET A 284 -1.67 0.15 -0.66
N ASN A 285 -2.78 0.66 -1.20
CA ASN A 285 -3.77 -0.19 -1.89
C ASN A 285 -3.18 -0.92 -3.10
N LYS A 286 -2.37 -0.24 -3.89
CA LYS A 286 -1.68 -0.82 -5.05
C LYS A 286 -0.66 -1.87 -4.61
N GLU A 287 0.08 -1.62 -3.54
CA GLU A 287 1.07 -2.54 -3.00
C GLU A 287 0.41 -3.83 -2.49
N ILE A 288 -0.66 -3.72 -1.69
CA ILE A 288 -1.46 -4.88 -1.27
C ILE A 288 -1.92 -5.69 -2.48
N PHE A 289 -2.39 -5.03 -3.54
CA PHE A 289 -2.83 -5.72 -4.74
C PHE A 289 -1.69 -6.46 -5.45
N LEU A 290 -0.56 -5.81 -5.69
CA LEU A 290 0.58 -6.42 -6.38
C LEU A 290 1.21 -7.56 -5.59
N ASP A 291 1.04 -7.59 -4.27
CA ASP A 291 1.50 -8.72 -3.45
C ASP A 291 0.49 -9.87 -3.36
N GLN A 292 -0.76 -9.56 -3.01
CA GLN A 292 -1.76 -10.58 -2.69
C GLN A 292 -2.45 -11.13 -3.94
N ALA A 293 -2.75 -10.29 -4.93
CA ALA A 293 -3.43 -10.75 -6.15
C ALA A 293 -2.58 -11.76 -6.91
N ARG A 294 -1.26 -11.58 -6.94
CA ARG A 294 -0.29 -12.55 -7.48
C ARG A 294 -0.51 -13.97 -6.98
N GLN A 295 -0.60 -14.10 -5.66
CA GLN A 295 -0.67 -15.38 -4.98
C GLN A 295 -2.04 -16.02 -5.16
N HIS A 296 -3.11 -15.21 -5.07
CA HIS A 296 -4.47 -15.65 -5.34
C HIS A 296 -4.61 -16.12 -6.79
N GLU A 297 -4.07 -15.38 -7.75
CA GLU A 297 -4.10 -15.73 -9.17
C GLU A 297 -3.37 -17.04 -9.46
N ALA A 298 -2.16 -17.19 -8.89
CA ALA A 298 -1.38 -18.42 -9.00
C ALA A 298 -2.13 -19.62 -8.41
N TYR A 299 -2.72 -19.47 -7.22
CA TYR A 299 -3.48 -20.53 -6.56
C TYR A 299 -4.77 -20.89 -7.31
N MET A 300 -5.55 -19.90 -7.76
CA MET A 300 -6.81 -20.15 -8.47
C MET A 300 -6.60 -20.86 -9.81
N ASN A 301 -5.50 -20.56 -10.51
CA ASN A 301 -5.22 -21.14 -11.83
C ASN A 301 -4.38 -22.41 -11.79
N GLY A 302 -3.52 -22.59 -10.78
CA GLY A 302 -2.56 -23.72 -10.70
C GLY A 302 -2.46 -24.41 -9.35
N GLY A 303 -3.28 -24.02 -8.37
CA GLY A 303 -3.35 -24.60 -7.04
C GLY A 303 -2.02 -24.53 -6.28
N MET A 304 -1.82 -25.49 -5.37
CA MET A 304 -0.58 -25.59 -4.61
C MET A 304 0.66 -25.85 -5.46
N GLY A 305 0.52 -26.31 -6.71
CA GLY A 305 1.66 -26.46 -7.62
C GLY A 305 2.36 -25.14 -7.87
N GLU A 306 1.59 -24.09 -8.16
CA GLU A 306 2.12 -22.76 -8.46
C GLU A 306 2.53 -21.99 -7.20
N ILE A 307 1.84 -22.18 -6.08
CA ILE A 307 2.31 -21.67 -4.78
C ILE A 307 3.67 -22.27 -4.41
N ASN A 308 3.85 -23.58 -4.58
CA ASN A 308 5.14 -24.22 -4.32
C ASN A 308 6.23 -23.72 -5.28
N ARG A 309 5.87 -23.40 -6.53
CA ARG A 309 6.80 -22.83 -7.51
C ARG A 309 7.24 -21.40 -7.13
N LEU A 310 6.30 -20.56 -6.69
CA LEU A 310 6.60 -19.23 -6.11
C LEU A 310 7.53 -19.33 -4.88
N ARG A 311 7.29 -20.32 -4.01
CA ARG A 311 8.16 -20.58 -2.86
C ARG A 311 9.55 -21.03 -3.29
N ASP A 312 9.61 -21.98 -4.22
CA ASP A 312 10.86 -22.58 -4.67
C ASP A 312 11.72 -21.58 -5.44
N SER A 313 11.12 -20.57 -6.06
CA SER A 313 11.82 -19.44 -6.65
C SER A 313 12.28 -18.39 -5.66
N GLY A 314 11.65 -18.33 -4.49
CA GLY A 314 11.86 -17.27 -3.51
C GLY A 314 11.03 -16.02 -3.77
N ALA A 315 10.08 -16.07 -4.72
CA ALA A 315 9.10 -15.01 -4.94
C ALA A 315 8.14 -14.86 -3.75
N ILE A 316 7.90 -15.94 -3.00
CA ILE A 316 7.28 -15.89 -1.67
C ILE A 316 8.12 -16.68 -0.67
N ASP A 317 8.05 -16.32 0.60
CA ASP A 317 8.75 -17.02 1.67
C ASP A 317 8.04 -18.33 2.09
N ALA A 318 8.73 -19.12 2.91
CA ALA A 318 8.23 -20.42 3.36
C ALA A 318 7.04 -20.33 4.34
N GLY A 319 6.91 -19.23 5.09
CA GLY A 319 5.77 -18.94 5.96
C GLY A 319 4.52 -18.67 5.12
N THR A 320 4.63 -17.81 4.11
CA THR A 320 3.55 -17.53 3.17
C THR A 320 3.08 -18.79 2.43
N ALA A 321 4.00 -19.61 1.92
CA ALA A 321 3.64 -20.88 1.29
C ALA A 321 2.96 -21.88 2.24
N ARG A 322 3.30 -21.83 3.54
CA ARG A 322 2.63 -22.64 4.57
C ARG A 322 1.20 -22.15 4.81
N ALA A 323 0.98 -20.84 4.84
CA ALA A 323 -0.37 -20.26 4.96
C ALA A 323 -1.28 -20.76 3.84
N TRP A 324 -0.81 -20.76 2.60
CA TRP A 324 -1.53 -21.35 1.47
C TRP A 324 -1.79 -22.85 1.61
N ALA A 325 -0.82 -23.63 2.11
CA ALA A 325 -1.04 -25.04 2.39
C ALA A 325 -2.08 -25.29 3.50
N GLN A 326 -2.24 -24.35 4.45
CA GLN A 326 -3.30 -24.40 5.45
C GLN A 326 -4.66 -24.05 4.84
N ILE A 327 -4.71 -23.08 3.93
CA ILE A 327 -5.92 -22.73 3.16
C ILE A 327 -6.37 -23.91 2.28
N ASP A 328 -5.44 -24.61 1.63
CA ASP A 328 -5.74 -25.76 0.76
C ASP A 328 -6.13 -27.04 1.52
N SER A 329 -6.01 -27.05 2.85
CA SER A 329 -6.09 -28.28 3.65
C SER A 329 -7.48 -28.91 3.74
N GLY A 330 -8.54 -28.14 3.48
CA GLY A 330 -9.93 -28.55 3.72
C GLY A 330 -10.32 -28.65 5.20
N ASP A 331 -9.42 -28.33 6.14
CA ASP A 331 -9.72 -28.22 7.57
C ASP A 331 -10.12 -26.79 7.90
N PRO A 332 -11.37 -26.53 8.36
CA PRO A 332 -11.84 -25.17 8.67
C PRO A 332 -10.96 -24.39 9.65
N ALA A 333 -10.31 -25.06 10.61
CA ALA A 333 -9.42 -24.39 11.57
C ALA A 333 -8.12 -23.94 10.89
N GLN A 334 -7.55 -24.79 10.03
CA GLN A 334 -6.35 -24.48 9.27
C GLN A 334 -6.63 -23.42 8.21
N ILE A 335 -7.79 -23.46 7.55
CA ILE A 335 -8.21 -22.43 6.59
C ILE A 335 -8.23 -21.06 7.27
N LYS A 336 -8.84 -20.96 8.47
CA LYS A 336 -8.83 -19.71 9.25
C LYS A 336 -7.42 -19.26 9.62
N GLU A 337 -6.58 -20.18 10.10
CA GLU A 337 -5.19 -19.88 10.49
C GLU A 337 -4.36 -19.37 9.30
N GLY A 338 -4.48 -20.01 8.13
CA GLY A 338 -3.77 -19.62 6.92
C GLY A 338 -4.19 -18.23 6.44
N ASN A 339 -5.49 -17.96 6.36
CA ASN A 339 -5.99 -16.63 6.00
C ASN A 339 -5.60 -15.55 7.03
N THR A 340 -5.58 -15.89 8.32
CA THR A 340 -5.11 -14.98 9.39
C THR A 340 -3.62 -14.68 9.25
N SER A 341 -2.82 -15.66 8.81
CA SER A 341 -1.40 -15.47 8.55
C SER A 341 -1.16 -14.55 7.34
N LEU A 342 -1.95 -14.69 6.26
CA LEU A 342 -1.89 -13.75 5.14
C LEU A 342 -2.30 -12.33 5.55
N LEU A 343 -3.32 -12.19 6.41
CA LEU A 343 -3.73 -10.89 6.96
C LEU A 343 -2.64 -10.27 7.84
N TYR A 344 -2.00 -11.07 8.71
CA TYR A 344 -0.92 -10.60 9.55
C TYR A 344 0.24 -10.07 8.71
N ARG A 345 0.64 -10.85 7.69
CA ARG A 345 1.71 -10.47 6.76
C ARG A 345 1.38 -9.17 6.04
N GLU A 346 0.16 -9.03 5.51
CA GLU A 346 -0.29 -7.78 4.90
C GLU A 346 -0.10 -6.59 5.84
N GLN A 347 -0.61 -6.72 7.07
CA GLN A 347 -0.68 -5.61 8.01
C GLN A 347 0.67 -5.25 8.65
N ASN A 348 1.61 -6.19 8.77
CA ASN A 348 2.86 -6.01 9.53
C ASN A 348 4.15 -6.16 8.71
N GLU A 349 4.07 -6.65 7.47
CA GLU A 349 5.24 -6.81 6.60
C GLU A 349 5.09 -6.03 5.29
N ILE A 350 3.89 -5.99 4.71
CA ILE A 350 3.66 -5.28 3.44
C ILE A 350 3.48 -3.79 3.69
N ILE A 351 2.48 -3.40 4.48
CA ILE A 351 2.07 -1.98 4.60
C ILE A 351 2.60 -1.29 5.85
N ALA A 352 3.50 -1.95 6.58
CA ALA A 352 4.01 -1.41 7.84
C ALA A 352 4.79 -0.11 7.61
N ASP A 353 5.62 -0.07 6.58
CA ASP A 353 6.41 1.10 6.20
C ASP A 353 5.55 2.22 5.58
N ASP A 354 4.47 1.91 4.86
CA ASP A 354 3.48 2.90 4.41
C ASP A 354 2.90 3.70 5.59
N TYR A 355 2.47 2.99 6.64
CA TYR A 355 1.95 3.62 7.85
C TYR A 355 3.02 4.42 8.61
N ASP A 356 4.24 3.88 8.72
CA ASP A 356 5.35 4.58 9.35
C ASP A 356 5.71 5.86 8.58
N ASN A 357 5.67 5.81 7.24
CA ASN A 357 5.90 6.97 6.38
C ASN A 357 4.82 8.04 6.56
N MET A 358 3.54 7.64 6.58
CA MET A 358 2.44 8.57 6.86
C MET A 358 2.57 9.19 8.26
N ARG A 359 2.85 8.38 9.29
CA ARG A 359 2.97 8.85 10.68
C ARG A 359 4.16 9.77 10.89
N SER A 360 5.28 9.49 10.23
CA SER A 360 6.53 10.27 10.34
C SER A 360 6.52 11.56 9.51
N HIS A 361 5.53 11.74 8.63
CA HIS A 361 5.33 13.00 7.91
C HIS A 361 5.02 14.15 8.89
N PRO A 362 5.38 15.41 8.59
CA PRO A 362 4.97 16.55 9.43
C PRO A 362 3.45 16.57 9.68
N GLY A 363 3.03 16.58 10.95
CA GLY A 363 1.62 16.49 11.35
C GLY A 363 1.00 15.08 11.18
N GLY A 364 1.78 14.09 10.75
CA GLY A 364 1.31 12.75 10.40
C GLY A 364 0.75 11.95 11.55
N GLU A 365 1.29 12.11 12.75
CA GLU A 365 0.72 11.49 13.95
C GLU A 365 -0.72 11.97 14.21
N ALA A 366 -0.99 13.26 14.00
CA ALA A 366 -2.32 13.80 14.17
C ALA A 366 -3.25 13.40 13.00
N VAL A 367 -2.78 13.39 11.75
CA VAL A 367 -3.58 12.92 10.60
C VAL A 367 -4.00 11.46 10.78
N THR A 368 -3.04 10.59 11.10
CA THR A 368 -3.30 9.15 11.29
C THR A 368 -4.18 8.88 12.51
N TYR A 369 -4.06 9.68 13.57
CA TYR A 369 -5.00 9.64 14.70
C TYR A 369 -6.41 10.03 14.27
N MET A 370 -6.58 11.06 13.46
CA MET A 370 -7.88 11.43 12.93
C MET A 370 -8.46 10.35 12.00
N VAL A 371 -7.63 9.66 11.21
CA VAL A 371 -8.07 8.49 10.44
C VAL A 371 -8.54 7.37 11.37
N THR A 372 -7.84 7.15 12.49
CA THR A 372 -8.25 6.20 13.54
C THR A 372 -9.61 6.55 14.14
N LEU A 373 -9.85 7.85 14.30
CA LEU A 373 -11.08 8.42 14.85
C LEU A 373 -12.29 8.23 13.91
N ALA A 374 -12.11 8.59 12.64
CA ALA A 374 -13.17 8.61 11.64
C ALA A 374 -13.39 7.25 10.97
N GLY A 375 -12.41 6.35 11.04
CA GLY A 375 -12.47 5.03 10.42
C GLY A 375 -13.55 4.14 11.05
N GLU A 376 -14.51 3.72 10.23
CA GLU A 376 -15.53 2.76 10.62
C GLU A 376 -15.42 1.47 9.79
N PRO A 377 -15.47 0.28 10.41
CA PRO A 377 -15.41 -0.96 9.67
C PRO A 377 -16.71 -1.20 8.90
N SER A 378 -16.58 -1.69 7.67
CA SER A 378 -17.71 -2.08 6.82
C SER A 378 -18.16 -3.53 7.02
N ILE A 379 -17.50 -4.27 7.93
CA ILE A 379 -17.88 -5.62 8.34
C ILE A 379 -19.04 -5.56 9.34
N PRO A 380 -20.17 -6.26 9.10
CA PRO A 380 -21.27 -6.34 10.06
C PRO A 380 -20.82 -6.82 11.44
N GLY A 381 -21.15 -6.04 12.47
CA GLY A 381 -20.85 -6.35 13.87
C GLY A 381 -19.44 -5.99 14.33
N ALA A 382 -18.56 -5.53 13.44
CA ALA A 382 -17.30 -4.92 13.82
C ALA A 382 -17.54 -3.49 14.35
N ARG A 383 -16.67 -3.04 15.23
CA ARG A 383 -16.72 -1.73 15.90
C ARG A 383 -15.51 -0.89 15.52
N SER A 384 -15.67 0.42 15.56
CA SER A 384 -14.58 1.36 15.32
C SER A 384 -13.52 1.30 16.42
N TYR A 385 -12.32 1.82 16.14
CA TYR A 385 -11.23 1.88 17.12
C TYR A 385 -11.66 2.50 18.47
N PRO A 386 -12.27 3.71 18.54
CA PRO A 386 -12.66 4.31 19.82
C PRO A 386 -13.73 3.52 20.59
N GLU A 387 -14.51 2.67 19.94
CA GLU A 387 -15.50 1.81 20.62
C GLU A 387 -14.85 0.56 21.25
N VAL A 388 -13.72 0.11 20.71
CA VAL A 388 -12.98 -1.05 21.21
C VAL A 388 -11.93 -0.63 22.24
N PHE A 389 -11.23 0.48 21.97
CA PHE A 389 -10.17 1.03 22.81
C PHE A 389 -10.46 2.52 23.08
N PRO A 390 -11.44 2.84 23.94
CA PRO A 390 -11.70 4.22 24.32
C PRO A 390 -10.58 4.74 25.23
N TYR A 391 -10.19 6.01 25.03
CA TYR A 391 -9.26 6.69 25.90
C TYR A 391 -9.91 6.95 27.26
N THR A 392 -9.20 6.54 28.32
CA THR A 392 -9.64 6.68 29.71
C THR A 392 -8.62 7.51 30.50
N PHE A 393 -9.11 8.36 31.39
CA PHE A 393 -8.25 9.12 32.31
C PHE A 393 -8.93 9.29 33.67
N SER A 394 -8.13 9.53 34.71
CA SER A 394 -8.61 9.66 36.09
C SER A 394 -8.32 11.05 36.62
N VAL A 395 -9.28 11.62 37.35
CA VAL A 395 -9.11 12.86 38.11
C VAL A 395 -9.33 12.57 39.58
N GLU A 396 -8.36 12.92 40.41
CA GLU A 396 -8.52 12.89 41.86
C GLU A 396 -9.12 14.21 42.37
N SER A 397 -10.02 14.09 43.35
CA SER A 397 -10.58 15.25 44.03
C SER A 397 -9.47 16.08 44.72
N PRO A 398 -9.54 17.42 44.71
CA PRO A 398 -8.55 18.26 45.37
C PRO A 398 -8.48 18.01 46.89
N GLY A 399 -7.28 17.79 47.45
CA GLY A 399 -7.07 17.69 48.89
C GLY A 399 -5.96 16.70 49.28
N PRO A 400 -5.61 16.60 50.58
CA PRO A 400 -4.66 15.61 51.06
C PRO A 400 -5.29 14.22 51.13
N GLU A 401 -4.48 13.17 50.93
CA GLU A 401 -4.93 11.78 50.99
C GLU A 401 -5.46 11.35 52.36
N SER A 402 -4.88 11.94 53.40
CA SER A 402 -5.23 11.67 54.79
C SER A 402 -5.75 12.94 55.45
N VAL A 403 -6.63 12.79 56.45
CA VAL A 403 -7.04 13.93 57.28
C VAL A 403 -5.82 14.49 58.01
N PRO A 404 -5.52 15.81 57.91
CA PRO A 404 -4.31 16.39 58.48
C PRO A 404 -4.07 16.02 59.94
N PHE A 405 -2.85 15.65 60.28
CA PHE A 405 -2.43 15.22 61.63
C PHE A 405 -3.06 13.90 62.11
N THR A 406 -3.66 13.11 61.22
CA THR A 406 -4.19 11.76 61.51
C THR A 406 -3.66 10.72 60.51
N SER A 407 -3.93 9.44 60.77
CA SER A 407 -3.70 8.34 59.82
C SER A 407 -5.01 7.83 59.20
N TRP A 408 -6.07 8.64 59.23
CA TRP A 408 -7.36 8.29 58.65
C TRP A 408 -7.41 8.79 57.21
N ASP A 409 -7.89 7.93 56.30
CA ASP A 409 -8.16 8.29 54.91
C ASP A 409 -9.15 9.46 54.87
N ASN A 410 -8.90 10.40 53.97
CA ASN A 410 -9.75 11.56 53.81
C ASN A 410 -11.08 11.13 53.16
N PRO A 411 -12.23 11.19 53.86
CA PRO A 411 -13.51 10.74 53.31
C PRO A 411 -14.03 11.63 52.18
N THR A 412 -13.42 12.80 51.95
CA THR A 412 -13.71 13.66 50.80
C THR A 412 -12.77 13.42 49.63
N GLN A 413 -11.80 12.51 49.77
CA GLN A 413 -11.00 12.08 48.64
C GLN A 413 -11.78 11.06 47.84
N PHE A 414 -11.86 11.29 46.54
CA PHE A 414 -12.45 10.37 45.58
C PHE A 414 -11.69 10.47 44.26
N ARG A 415 -11.72 9.39 43.50
CA ARG A 415 -11.18 9.30 42.15
C ARG A 415 -12.36 9.17 41.19
N THR A 416 -12.39 10.01 40.17
CA THR A 416 -13.35 9.88 39.07
C THR A 416 -12.61 9.38 37.83
N ASP A 417 -13.05 8.23 37.31
CA ASP A 417 -12.56 7.65 36.07
C ASP A 417 -13.46 8.06 34.91
N PHE A 418 -12.88 8.70 33.91
CA PHE A 418 -13.55 9.16 32.71
C PHE A 418 -13.22 8.23 31.55
N THR A 419 -14.25 7.76 30.85
CA THR A 419 -14.12 7.14 29.53
C THR A 419 -14.55 8.15 28.50
N THR A 420 -13.75 8.34 27.44
CA THR A 420 -14.02 9.32 26.37
C THR A 420 -14.35 8.64 25.05
N GLY A 421 -14.94 9.38 24.11
CA GLY A 421 -15.17 8.91 22.75
C GLY A 421 -13.91 8.87 21.87
N PHE A 422 -12.75 9.27 22.38
CA PHE A 422 -11.49 9.30 21.63
C PHE A 422 -10.77 7.94 21.68
N PRO A 423 -9.98 7.59 20.65
CA PRO A 423 -9.23 6.34 20.62
C PRO A 423 -8.00 6.38 21.52
N ASP A 424 -7.80 5.33 22.31
CA ASP A 424 -6.54 5.06 23.02
C ASP A 424 -5.52 4.41 22.09
N GLY A 425 -5.06 5.18 21.11
CA GLY A 425 -4.03 4.76 20.16
C GLY A 425 -4.24 5.30 18.76
N ASN A 426 -3.45 4.76 17.84
CA ASN A 426 -3.34 5.24 16.47
C ASN A 426 -3.16 4.06 15.53
N ILE A 427 -4.02 3.96 14.51
CA ILE A 427 -4.03 2.91 13.49
C ILE A 427 -2.72 2.84 12.69
N ALA A 428 -1.91 3.89 12.68
CA ALA A 428 -0.59 3.83 12.05
C ALA A 428 0.42 3.01 12.87
N ASN A 429 0.22 2.83 14.17
CA ASN A 429 1.04 1.92 14.97
C ASN A 429 0.62 0.46 14.68
N GLY A 430 1.58 -0.37 14.25
CA GLY A 430 1.33 -1.76 13.86
C GLY A 430 0.71 -2.63 14.96
N ASP A 431 1.24 -2.57 16.19
CA ASP A 431 0.73 -3.36 17.31
C ASP A 431 -0.71 -2.97 17.69
N GLN A 432 -0.98 -1.66 17.71
CA GLN A 432 -2.32 -1.12 18.01
C GLN A 432 -3.33 -1.44 16.90
N ARG A 433 -2.92 -1.32 15.64
CA ARG A 433 -3.74 -1.74 14.49
C ARG A 433 -4.04 -3.22 14.53
N TRP A 434 -3.04 -4.06 14.80
CA TRP A 434 -3.22 -5.49 14.93
C TRP A 434 -4.11 -5.86 16.12
N ALA A 435 -4.05 -5.12 17.23
CA ALA A 435 -4.95 -5.31 18.35
C ALA A 435 -6.42 -5.10 17.95
N LEU A 436 -6.75 -4.06 17.18
CA LEU A 436 -8.10 -3.85 16.66
C LEU A 436 -8.55 -5.01 15.76
N ILE A 437 -7.69 -5.38 14.80
CA ILE A 437 -8.00 -6.45 13.85
C ILE A 437 -8.24 -7.77 14.57
N SER A 438 -7.33 -8.17 15.46
CA SER A 438 -7.36 -9.47 16.13
C SER A 438 -8.44 -9.57 17.21
N GLN A 439 -8.80 -8.48 17.88
CA GLN A 439 -9.78 -8.49 18.98
C GLN A 439 -11.21 -8.19 18.52
N ASP A 440 -11.41 -7.54 17.37
CA ASP A 440 -12.74 -7.12 16.92
C ASP A 440 -13.01 -7.47 15.45
N THR A 441 -12.30 -6.84 14.50
CA THR A 441 -12.64 -6.90 13.07
C THR A 441 -12.60 -8.31 12.48
N LEU A 442 -11.53 -9.07 12.74
CA LEU A 442 -11.37 -10.44 12.26
C LEU A 442 -12.35 -11.41 12.94
N PRO A 443 -12.52 -11.41 14.29
CA PRO A 443 -13.56 -12.19 14.94
C PRO A 443 -14.97 -11.91 14.43
N ALA A 444 -15.34 -10.64 14.19
CA ALA A 444 -16.66 -10.27 13.65
C ALA A 444 -16.89 -10.87 12.27
N TYR A 445 -15.90 -10.77 11.38
CA TYR A 445 -15.96 -11.38 10.05
C TYR A 445 -16.03 -12.91 10.09
N GLN A 446 -15.18 -13.54 10.91
CA GLN A 446 -15.20 -14.99 11.09
C GLN A 446 -16.50 -15.50 11.70
N ASN A 447 -17.12 -14.71 12.58
CA ASN A 447 -18.45 -15.00 13.11
C ASN A 447 -19.50 -14.90 12.01
N LEU A 448 -19.50 -13.83 11.20
CA LEU A 448 -20.40 -13.68 10.06
C LEU A 448 -20.31 -14.90 9.12
N GLN A 449 -19.10 -15.32 8.76
CA GLN A 449 -18.93 -16.51 7.92
C GLN A 449 -19.46 -17.80 8.57
N ALA A 450 -19.28 -17.95 9.88
CA ALA A 450 -19.71 -19.15 10.59
C ALA A 450 -21.23 -19.21 10.78
N THR A 451 -21.88 -18.06 11.00
CA THR A 451 -23.31 -18.00 11.34
C THR A 451 -24.20 -17.70 10.15
N ASP A 452 -23.73 -16.92 9.18
CA ASP A 452 -24.50 -16.47 8.01
C ASP A 452 -23.61 -16.30 6.76
N PRO A 453 -23.08 -17.41 6.21
CA PRO A 453 -22.20 -17.37 5.03
C PRO A 453 -22.91 -16.87 3.77
N GLU A 454 -24.24 -17.02 3.67
CA GLU A 454 -25.00 -16.49 2.53
C GLU A 454 -25.09 -14.97 2.60
N ARG A 455 -25.26 -14.39 3.80
CA ARG A 455 -25.16 -12.93 3.97
C ARG A 455 -23.76 -12.41 3.64
N ALA A 456 -22.70 -13.13 3.99
CA ALA A 456 -21.34 -12.77 3.61
C ALA A 456 -21.19 -12.69 2.07
N LYS A 457 -21.67 -13.70 1.35
CA LYS A 457 -21.68 -13.72 -0.12
C LYS A 457 -22.54 -12.61 -0.72
N GLU A 458 -23.70 -12.33 -0.14
CA GLU A 458 -24.59 -11.25 -0.59
C GLU A 458 -23.89 -9.89 -0.48
N ILE A 459 -23.24 -9.62 0.66
CA ILE A 459 -22.49 -8.37 0.86
C ILE A 459 -21.34 -8.28 -0.14
N ILE A 460 -20.51 -9.32 -0.25
CA ILE A 460 -19.35 -9.34 -1.14
C ILE A 460 -19.75 -9.21 -2.62
N GLY A 461 -20.88 -9.82 -3.01
CA GLY A 461 -21.44 -9.74 -4.35
C GLY A 461 -22.25 -8.47 -4.65
N SER A 462 -22.48 -7.60 -3.66
CA SER A 462 -23.19 -6.34 -3.85
C SER A 462 -22.30 -5.24 -4.45
N ASP A 463 -22.92 -4.24 -5.08
CA ASP A 463 -22.20 -3.19 -5.80
C ASP A 463 -21.24 -2.43 -4.88
N PHE A 464 -20.00 -2.32 -5.34
CA PHE A 464 -18.92 -1.68 -4.59
C PHE A 464 -19.17 -0.18 -4.37
N ASN A 465 -19.72 0.55 -5.34
CA ASN A 465 -19.93 1.99 -5.21
C ASN A 465 -21.03 2.28 -4.19
N ASP A 466 -22.12 1.51 -4.22
CA ASP A 466 -23.22 1.63 -3.25
C ASP A 466 -22.71 1.38 -1.82
N ARG A 467 -21.88 0.34 -1.64
CA ARG A 467 -21.24 0.08 -0.35
C ARG A 467 -20.30 1.21 0.06
N VAL A 468 -19.47 1.74 -0.85
CA VAL A 468 -18.59 2.87 -0.52
C VAL A 468 -19.43 4.03 -0.03
N GLU A 469 -20.47 4.42 -0.77
CA GLU A 469 -21.30 5.56 -0.41
C GLU A 469 -21.95 5.37 0.98
N GLN A 470 -22.35 4.15 1.33
CA GLN A 470 -22.86 3.84 2.66
C GLN A 470 -21.81 4.04 3.78
N TYR A 471 -20.55 3.73 3.53
CA TYR A 471 -19.48 3.74 4.53
C TYR A 471 -18.53 4.94 4.41
N ARG A 472 -18.93 5.99 3.68
CA ARG A 472 -18.15 7.22 3.57
C ARG A 472 -18.15 7.97 4.90
N PRO A 473 -16.97 8.34 5.44
CA PRO A 473 -16.89 9.13 6.67
C PRO A 473 -17.71 10.42 6.63
N THR A 474 -17.81 11.10 5.48
CA THR A 474 -18.63 12.33 5.38
C THR A 474 -20.10 12.10 5.66
N ASN A 475 -20.61 10.90 5.41
CA ASN A 475 -22.01 10.55 5.64
C ASN A 475 -22.28 10.23 7.12
N ASN A 476 -21.23 10.00 7.91
CA ASN A 476 -21.32 9.59 9.32
C ASN A 476 -20.75 10.65 10.29
N ILE A 477 -20.46 11.89 9.81
CA ILE A 477 -19.96 12.98 10.68
C ILE A 477 -20.84 13.19 11.93
N PRO A 478 -22.20 13.22 11.85
CA PRO A 478 -23.03 13.41 13.04
C PRO A 478 -22.84 12.31 14.09
N ASP A 479 -22.66 11.07 13.66
CA ASP A 479 -22.47 9.92 14.57
C ASP A 479 -21.05 9.92 15.16
N ILE A 480 -20.04 10.21 14.32
CA ILE A 480 -18.66 10.46 14.76
C ILE A 480 -18.65 11.54 15.85
N MET A 481 -19.27 12.70 15.59
CA MET A 481 -19.35 13.81 16.54
C MET A 481 -20.21 13.49 17.77
N GLY A 482 -21.28 12.73 17.58
CA GLY A 482 -22.15 12.25 18.65
C GLY A 482 -21.41 11.41 19.67
N ARG A 483 -20.45 10.58 19.24
CA ARG A 483 -19.58 9.79 20.15
C ARG A 483 -18.73 10.68 21.06
N PHE A 484 -18.26 11.85 20.64
CA PHE A 484 -17.52 12.75 21.53
C PHE A 484 -18.42 13.54 22.47
N ALA A 485 -19.57 13.99 21.98
CA ALA A 485 -20.50 14.77 22.77
C ALA A 485 -21.22 13.93 23.85
N SER A 486 -21.40 12.63 23.60
CA SER A 486 -22.10 11.72 24.51
C SER A 486 -21.19 10.68 25.18
N GLY A 487 -19.99 10.43 24.65
CA GLY A 487 -19.08 9.40 25.12
C GLY A 487 -18.21 9.81 26.29
N PHE A 488 -18.65 10.76 27.13
CA PHE A 488 -18.06 10.99 28.45
C PHE A 488 -18.86 10.20 29.47
N ASP A 489 -18.38 9.00 29.82
CA ASP A 489 -18.86 8.28 30.99
C ASP A 489 -17.94 8.56 32.18
N ALA A 490 -18.50 8.62 33.38
CA ALA A 490 -17.76 8.94 34.60
C ALA A 490 -18.14 8.00 35.74
N GLU A 491 -17.18 7.20 36.20
CA GLU A 491 -17.32 6.35 37.37
C GLU A 491 -16.61 6.98 38.57
N VAL A 492 -17.30 7.06 39.72
CA VAL A 492 -16.75 7.64 40.95
C VAL A 492 -16.39 6.54 41.93
N HIS A 493 -15.12 6.51 42.34
CA HIS A 493 -14.57 5.61 43.35
C HIS A 493 -14.20 6.41 44.60
N GLN A 494 -14.64 5.92 45.76
CA GLN A 494 -14.36 6.53 47.08
C GLN A 494 -13.42 5.64 47.89
#